data_AF-A0A929N2N6-F1
#
_entry.id   AF-A0A929N2N6-F1
#
_cell.length_a   1.000
_cell.length_b   1.000
_cell.length_c   1.000
_cell.angle_alpha   90.00
_cell.angle_beta   90.00
_cell.angle_gamma   90.00
#
_symmetry.space_group_name_H-M   'P 1'
#
loop_
_entity.id
_entity.type
_entity.pdbx_description
1 polymer ?
#
loop_
_entity_poly.entity_id
_entity_poly.type
_entity_poly.pdbx_seq_one_letter_code
_entity_poly.pdbx_strand_id
1 'polypeptide(L)'
;MSERDRAQSPTDLETAESPPTFPRGIDLRDETAPKREPAPTNEVLIITGYSGAGRTGAARALEDLDWYVVDNLPPTMLPALVGMMSNDPTAGVHRLAVGVDVRSRTFFTSLATTLEQLKASGIAYRVIFLEATRQALVKRYESNRRPHPLQGSG
;
A
#
# COMPACT_ATOMS: atom_id res chain seq x y z
N MET A 1 53.89 -39.99 -41.58
CA MET A 1 54.88 -39.65 -40.54
C MET A 1 54.41 -38.35 -39.90
N SER A 2 54.08 -38.21 -38.62
CA SER A 2 54.00 -39.07 -37.43
C SER A 2 53.22 -38.20 -36.42
N GLU A 3 52.01 -38.55 -35.98
CA GLU A 3 51.68 -39.26 -34.72
C GLU A 3 52.10 -38.54 -33.41
N ARG A 4 51.09 -38.33 -32.54
CA ARG A 4 51.08 -38.01 -31.08
C ARG A 4 51.16 -36.50 -30.76
N ASP A 5 50.19 -35.90 -30.07
CA ASP A 5 49.84 -36.21 -28.69
C ASP A 5 48.37 -35.89 -28.31
N ARG A 6 47.86 -36.62 -27.32
CA ARG A 6 46.47 -36.65 -26.84
C ARG A 6 46.43 -35.99 -25.47
N ALA A 7 45.66 -34.92 -25.24
CA ALA A 7 45.39 -34.44 -23.88
C ALA A 7 44.02 -33.72 -23.77
N GLN A 8 43.11 -34.45 -23.14
CA GLN A 8 41.89 -34.11 -22.39
C GLN A 8 41.21 -32.73 -22.53
N SER A 9 39.92 -32.83 -22.86
CA SER A 9 38.84 -31.86 -22.62
C SER A 9 38.67 -31.52 -21.12
N PRO A 10 38.46 -30.25 -20.74
CA PRO A 10 37.90 -29.92 -19.43
C PRO A 10 36.38 -29.80 -19.58
N THR A 11 35.70 -30.92 -19.38
CA THR A 11 34.28 -30.97 -19.02
C THR A 11 34.19 -30.72 -17.51
N ASP A 12 33.12 -30.07 -17.06
CA ASP A 12 32.68 -29.91 -15.67
C ASP A 12 33.18 -28.66 -14.90
N LEU A 13 32.70 -27.48 -15.33
CA LEU A 13 32.36 -26.42 -14.37
C LEU A 13 30.89 -26.59 -13.99
N GLU A 14 30.73 -27.42 -12.97
CA GLU A 14 29.54 -27.61 -12.13
C GLU A 14 28.73 -26.31 -12.00
N THR A 15 27.52 -26.31 -12.55
CA THR A 15 26.48 -25.34 -12.21
C THR A 15 26.02 -25.66 -10.80
N ALA A 16 26.77 -25.22 -9.81
CA ALA A 16 26.37 -25.28 -8.41
C ALA A 16 25.21 -24.27 -8.23
N GLU A 17 23.98 -24.73 -8.43
CA GLU A 17 22.80 -24.01 -7.96
C GLU A 17 22.96 -23.74 -6.47
N SER A 18 23.09 -22.46 -6.10
CA SER A 18 23.14 -22.04 -4.70
C SER A 18 21.89 -22.55 -3.97
N PRO A 19 22.02 -23.16 -2.79
CA PRO A 19 20.87 -23.70 -2.08
C PRO A 19 19.91 -22.56 -1.72
N PRO A 20 18.59 -22.82 -1.80
CA PRO A 20 17.58 -21.81 -1.53
C PRO A 20 17.68 -21.29 -0.09
N THR A 21 17.75 -19.96 0.06
CA THR A 21 17.88 -19.25 1.34
C THR A 21 16.54 -19.00 2.05
N PHE A 22 15.43 -19.50 1.51
CA PHE A 22 14.12 -19.33 2.13
C PHE A 22 13.83 -20.43 3.16
N PRO A 23 13.21 -20.08 4.32
CA PRO A 23 12.82 -21.05 5.33
C PRO A 23 11.80 -22.05 4.78
N ARG A 24 12.01 -23.34 5.05
CA ARG A 24 11.06 -24.41 4.67
C ARG A 24 9.90 -24.48 5.67
N GLY A 25 8.70 -24.82 5.18
CA GLY A 25 7.54 -25.15 6.03
C GLY A 25 6.45 -24.07 6.12
N ILE A 26 6.54 -22.99 5.34
CA ILE A 26 5.42 -22.08 5.12
C ILE A 26 4.68 -22.55 3.88
N ASP A 27 3.40 -22.89 4.00
CA ASP A 27 2.54 -23.14 2.84
C ASP A 27 2.52 -21.87 1.98
N LEU A 28 2.82 -22.02 0.68
CA LEU A 28 2.67 -20.97 -0.33
C LEU A 28 1.18 -20.70 -0.56
N ARG A 29 0.51 -20.08 0.41
CA ARG A 29 -0.91 -19.69 0.30
C ARG A 29 -1.14 -18.71 -0.85
N ASP A 30 -0.09 -17.98 -1.23
CA ASP A 30 -0.10 -17.04 -2.35
C ASP A 30 -0.22 -17.72 -3.72
N GLU A 31 0.15 -19.00 -3.88
CA GLU A 31 0.03 -19.71 -5.17
C GLU A 31 -1.42 -19.98 -5.55
N THR A 32 -2.28 -20.19 -4.56
CA THR A 32 -3.72 -20.46 -4.75
C THR A 32 -4.58 -19.20 -4.71
N ALA A 33 -4.02 -18.08 -4.26
CA ALA A 33 -4.67 -16.80 -4.38
C ALA A 33 -4.83 -16.50 -5.88
N PRO A 34 -6.04 -16.15 -6.37
CA PRO A 34 -6.18 -15.75 -7.75
C PRO A 34 -5.23 -14.58 -7.97
N LYS A 35 -4.19 -14.78 -8.80
CA LYS A 35 -3.29 -13.72 -9.24
C LYS A 35 -4.17 -12.72 -9.97
N ARG A 36 -4.59 -11.68 -9.26
CA ARG A 36 -5.41 -10.63 -9.83
C ARG A 36 -4.52 -9.94 -10.84
N GLU A 37 -4.70 -10.27 -12.12
CA GLU A 37 -4.12 -9.48 -13.18
C GLU A 37 -4.50 -8.03 -12.89
N PRO A 38 -3.53 -7.10 -12.85
CA PRO A 38 -3.84 -5.70 -12.63
C PRO A 38 -4.79 -5.31 -13.76
N ALA A 39 -6.08 -5.17 -13.42
CA ALA A 39 -7.05 -4.67 -14.36
C ALA A 39 -6.54 -3.29 -14.79
N PRO A 40 -6.50 -2.96 -16.09
CA PRO A 40 -6.00 -1.68 -16.60
C PRO A 40 -7.01 -0.54 -16.33
N THR A 41 -7.52 -0.49 -15.11
CA THR A 41 -8.53 0.45 -14.65
C THR A 41 -8.01 1.12 -13.40
N ASN A 42 -8.05 2.45 -13.41
CA ASN A 42 -7.66 3.28 -12.28
C ASN A 42 -8.39 2.84 -11.00
N GLU A 43 -7.61 2.51 -9.97
CA GLU A 43 -8.10 2.08 -8.67
C GLU A 43 -7.99 3.23 -7.68
N VAL A 44 -9.13 3.62 -7.09
CA VAL A 44 -9.18 4.62 -6.02
C VAL A 44 -9.57 3.95 -4.71
N LEU A 45 -8.74 4.13 -3.69
CA LEU A 45 -8.96 3.61 -2.35
C LEU A 45 -9.05 4.76 -1.34
N ILE A 46 -10.11 4.81 -0.56
CA ILE A 46 -10.34 5.86 0.42
C ILE A 46 -10.17 5.24 1.81
N ILE A 47 -9.19 5.73 2.55
CA ILE A 47 -8.87 5.24 3.88
C ILE A 47 -9.38 6.24 4.90
N THR A 48 -10.25 5.78 5.79
CA THR A 48 -10.76 6.56 6.91
C THR A 48 -10.87 5.67 8.15
N GLY A 49 -11.30 6.23 9.27
CA GLY A 49 -11.41 5.49 10.53
C GLY A 49 -11.19 6.37 11.77
N TYR A 50 -11.25 5.76 12.94
CA TYR A 50 -11.00 6.48 14.19
C TYR A 50 -9.54 6.94 14.29
N SER A 51 -9.32 8.10 14.93
CA SER A 51 -7.97 8.57 15.24
C SER A 51 -7.23 7.53 16.11
N GLY A 52 -6.05 7.10 15.65
CA GLY A 52 -5.29 6.03 16.31
C GLY A 52 -5.67 4.59 15.89
N ALA A 53 -6.65 4.40 14.99
CA ALA A 53 -7.04 3.06 14.52
C ALA A 53 -5.97 2.39 13.64
N GLY A 54 -5.04 3.15 13.08
CA GLY A 54 -3.95 2.63 12.24
C GLY A 54 -3.91 3.16 10.81
N ARG A 55 -4.64 4.25 10.52
CA ARG A 55 -4.70 4.89 9.18
C ARG A 55 -3.33 5.16 8.56
N THR A 56 -2.40 5.72 9.33
CA THR A 56 -1.02 5.95 8.88
C THR A 56 -0.26 4.64 8.61
N GLY A 57 -0.53 3.59 9.38
CA GLY A 57 0.07 2.26 9.13
C GLY A 57 -0.47 1.63 7.85
N ALA A 58 -1.79 1.71 7.63
CA ALA A 58 -2.41 1.25 6.39
C ALA A 58 -1.92 2.03 5.16
N ALA A 59 -1.76 3.35 5.29
CA ALA A 59 -1.18 4.21 4.26
C ALA A 59 0.23 3.72 3.86
N ARG A 60 1.13 3.52 4.82
CA ARG A 60 2.48 3.00 4.55
C ARG A 60 2.46 1.63 3.88
N ALA A 61 1.61 0.71 4.35
CA ALA A 61 1.49 -0.61 3.73
C ALA A 61 0.98 -0.52 2.29
N LEU A 62 0.18 0.49 1.94
CA LEU A 62 -0.25 0.73 0.56
C LEU A 62 0.86 1.36 -0.28
N GLU A 63 1.67 2.27 0.28
CA GLU A 63 2.88 2.79 -0.37
C GLU A 63 3.82 1.63 -0.75
N ASP A 64 4.03 0.68 0.16
CA ASP A 64 4.84 -0.53 -0.08
C ASP A 64 4.25 -1.44 -1.18
N LEU A 65 2.97 -1.28 -1.52
CA LEU A 65 2.25 -2.01 -2.58
C LEU A 65 2.08 -1.18 -3.87
N ASP A 66 2.95 -0.18 -4.06
CA ASP A 66 2.97 0.75 -5.20
C ASP A 66 1.70 1.60 -5.36
N TRP A 67 1.00 1.91 -4.26
CA TRP A 67 -0.06 2.91 -4.30
C TRP A 67 0.53 4.32 -4.14
N TYR A 68 0.01 5.24 -4.93
CA TYR A 68 0.23 6.66 -4.68
C TYR A 68 -0.67 7.10 -3.52
N VAL A 69 -0.07 7.42 -2.37
CA VAL A 69 -0.83 7.72 -1.15
C VAL A 69 -0.83 9.21 -0.85
N VAL A 70 -2.02 9.76 -0.62
CA VAL A 70 -2.23 11.16 -0.19
C VAL A 70 -2.96 11.17 1.13
N ASP A 71 -2.31 11.65 2.19
CA ASP A 71 -2.91 11.73 3.52
C ASP A 71 -3.54 13.11 3.80
N ASN A 72 -4.53 13.13 4.69
CA ASN A 72 -5.22 14.31 5.21
C ASN A 72 -5.83 15.20 4.11
N LEU A 73 -6.39 14.59 3.07
CA LEU A 73 -7.00 15.32 1.96
C LEU A 73 -8.43 15.76 2.30
N PRO A 74 -8.79 17.04 2.08
CA PRO A 74 -10.18 17.47 2.09
C PRO A 74 -11.00 16.70 1.04
N PRO A 75 -12.19 16.17 1.37
CA PRO A 75 -13.00 15.40 0.42
C PRO A 75 -13.27 16.14 -0.89
N THR A 76 -13.47 17.46 -0.83
CA THR A 76 -13.73 18.30 -2.01
C THR A 76 -12.61 18.32 -3.04
N MET A 77 -11.38 17.95 -2.68
CA MET A 77 -10.23 17.87 -3.60
C MET A 77 -10.07 16.50 -4.27
N LEU A 78 -10.80 15.49 -3.78
CA LEU A 78 -10.70 14.12 -4.30
C LEU A 78 -11.01 14.01 -5.81
N PRO A 79 -12.04 14.67 -6.37
CA PRO A 79 -12.32 14.59 -7.81
C PRO A 79 -11.17 15.14 -8.67
N ALA A 80 -10.55 16.24 -8.24
CA ALA A 80 -9.41 16.83 -8.94
C ALA A 80 -8.21 15.87 -8.94
N LEU A 81 -7.95 15.22 -7.81
CA LEU A 81 -6.86 14.25 -7.68
C LEU A 81 -7.08 13.01 -8.54
N VAL A 82 -8.30 12.49 -8.57
CA VAL A 82 -8.64 11.36 -9.45
C VAL A 82 -8.55 11.75 -10.92
N GLY A 83 -8.94 12.97 -11.29
CA GLY A 83 -8.81 13.47 -12.66
C GLY A 83 -7.37 13.60 -13.16
N MET A 84 -6.38 13.59 -12.26
CA MET A 84 -4.95 13.56 -12.60
C MET A 84 -4.38 12.15 -12.76
N MET A 85 -5.16 11.10 -12.47
CA MET A 85 -4.73 9.72 -12.71
C MET A 85 -4.52 9.47 -14.19
N SER A 86 -3.51 8.66 -14.53
CA SER A 86 -3.18 8.41 -15.92
C SER A 86 -4.18 7.47 -16.57
N ASN A 87 -4.55 7.76 -17.81
CA ASN A 87 -5.34 6.86 -18.64
C ASN A 87 -4.45 5.90 -19.47
N ASP A 88 -3.13 6.09 -19.45
CA ASP A 88 -2.16 5.24 -20.15
C ASP A 88 -1.73 4.09 -19.24
N PRO A 89 -2.10 2.82 -19.51
CA PRO A 89 -1.76 1.68 -18.66
C PRO A 89 -0.25 1.44 -18.47
N THR A 90 0.59 2.07 -19.28
CA THR A 90 2.05 1.87 -19.29
C THR A 90 2.82 2.95 -18.54
N ALA A 91 2.15 4.04 -18.12
CA ALA A 91 2.79 5.17 -17.47
C ALA A 91 1.83 5.97 -16.57
N GLY A 92 2.30 6.33 -15.38
CA GLY A 92 1.63 7.27 -14.48
C GLY A 92 0.95 6.60 -13.27
N VAL A 93 0.08 7.36 -12.60
CA VAL A 93 -0.58 6.90 -11.36
C VAL A 93 -1.89 6.19 -11.71
N HIS A 94 -1.93 4.89 -11.46
CA HIS A 94 -3.12 4.03 -11.65
C HIS A 94 -3.75 3.54 -10.36
N ARG A 95 -3.02 3.62 -9.24
CA ARG A 95 -3.47 3.21 -7.92
C ARG A 95 -3.31 4.38 -6.97
N LEU A 96 -4.44 4.94 -6.55
CA LEU A 96 -4.50 6.11 -5.69
C LEU A 96 -5.15 5.74 -4.36
N ALA A 97 -4.42 5.91 -3.25
CA ALA A 97 -4.99 5.79 -1.92
C ALA A 97 -5.09 7.18 -1.27
N VAL A 98 -6.26 7.52 -0.74
CA VAL A 98 -6.53 8.82 -0.14
C VAL A 98 -6.97 8.64 1.30
N GLY A 99 -6.16 9.17 2.22
CA GLY A 99 -6.50 9.31 3.62
C GLY A 99 -7.45 10.48 3.83
N VAL A 100 -8.69 10.18 4.20
CA VAL A 100 -9.69 11.20 4.55
C VAL A 100 -9.92 11.17 6.06
N ASP A 101 -9.59 12.27 6.73
CA ASP A 101 -9.79 12.45 8.16
C ASP A 101 -11.12 13.18 8.44
N VAL A 102 -12.15 12.41 8.80
CA VAL A 102 -13.49 12.94 9.14
C VAL A 102 -13.49 13.50 10.57
N ARG A 103 -12.82 14.63 10.78
CA ARG A 103 -12.81 15.31 12.10
C ARG A 103 -14.07 16.14 12.40
N SER A 104 -15.03 16.23 11.48
CA SER A 104 -16.28 16.93 11.73
C SER A 104 -17.44 16.37 10.91
N ARG A 105 -18.69 16.65 11.34
CA ARG A 105 -19.90 16.30 10.59
C ARG A 105 -19.93 16.95 9.20
N THR A 106 -19.40 18.17 9.08
CA THR A 106 -19.33 18.88 7.79
C THR A 106 -18.46 18.14 6.78
N PHE A 107 -17.35 17.54 7.21
CA PHE A 107 -16.49 16.71 6.35
C PHE A 107 -17.16 15.41 5.91
N PHE A 108 -18.10 14.89 6.69
CA PHE A 108 -18.83 13.68 6.33
C PHE A 108 -19.85 13.94 5.22
N THR A 109 -20.62 15.03 5.32
CA THR A 109 -21.57 15.43 4.27
C THR A 109 -20.86 15.73 2.96
N SER A 110 -19.73 16.46 3.01
CA SER A 110 -18.96 16.75 1.78
C SER A 110 -18.37 15.49 1.17
N LEU A 111 -17.88 14.54 1.98
CA LEU A 111 -17.41 13.25 1.48
C LEU A 111 -18.52 12.48 0.77
N ALA A 112 -19.72 12.38 1.35
CA ALA A 112 -20.83 11.67 0.71
C ALA A 112 -21.16 12.25 -0.68
N THR A 113 -21.30 13.57 -0.78
CA THR A 113 -21.54 14.25 -2.07
C THR A 113 -20.40 14.00 -3.06
N THR A 114 -19.15 14.06 -2.62
CA THR A 114 -18.00 13.76 -3.48
C THR A 114 -18.00 12.31 -3.97
N LEU A 115 -18.32 11.35 -3.10
CA LEU A 115 -18.40 9.93 -3.47
C LEU A 115 -19.50 9.66 -4.50
N GLU A 116 -20.63 10.37 -4.40
CA GLU A 116 -21.69 10.32 -5.42
C GLU A 116 -21.22 10.89 -6.76
N GLN A 117 -20.49 12.01 -6.75
CA GLN A 117 -19.90 12.60 -7.95
C GLN A 117 -18.92 11.63 -8.64
N LEU A 118 -18.01 11.01 -7.87
CA LEU A 118 -17.07 10.03 -8.42
C LEU A 118 -17.79 8.84 -9.06
N LYS A 119 -18.84 8.34 -8.38
CA LYS A 119 -19.67 7.25 -8.92
C LYS A 119 -20.37 7.67 -10.21
N ALA A 120 -20.93 8.89 -10.26
CA ALA A 120 -21.57 9.42 -11.46
C ALA A 120 -20.58 9.63 -12.63
N SER A 121 -19.31 9.92 -12.33
CA SER A 121 -18.23 10.02 -13.31
C SER A 121 -17.66 8.67 -13.76
N GLY A 122 -18.23 7.54 -13.33
CA GLY A 122 -17.79 6.20 -13.73
C GLY A 122 -16.48 5.74 -13.07
N ILE A 123 -16.01 6.45 -12.04
CA ILE A 123 -14.79 6.11 -11.31
C ILE A 123 -15.15 5.06 -10.25
N ALA A 124 -14.52 3.89 -10.34
CA ALA A 124 -14.62 2.88 -9.30
C ALA A 124 -13.76 3.28 -8.09
N TYR A 125 -14.37 3.29 -6.90
CA TYR A 125 -13.64 3.50 -5.65
C TYR A 125 -14.02 2.45 -4.61
N ARG A 126 -13.12 2.28 -3.64
CA ARG A 126 -13.32 1.43 -2.46
C ARG A 126 -13.10 2.27 -1.21
N VAL A 127 -13.85 1.99 -0.15
CA VAL A 127 -13.68 2.65 1.15
C VAL A 127 -13.24 1.61 2.18
N ILE A 128 -12.18 1.93 2.92
CA ILE A 128 -11.74 1.17 4.08
C ILE A 128 -11.97 2.03 5.33
N PHE A 129 -12.74 1.50 6.28
CA PHE A 129 -12.91 2.09 7.60
C PHE A 129 -12.08 1.30 8.62
N LEU A 130 -11.11 1.96 9.24
CA LEU A 130 -10.26 1.36 10.27
C LEU A 130 -10.82 1.65 11.66
N GLU A 131 -10.97 0.59 12.44
CA GLU A 131 -11.43 0.66 13.82
C GLU A 131 -10.51 -0.09 14.77
N ALA A 132 -10.63 0.25 16.05
CA ALA A 132 -9.98 -0.46 17.15
C ALA A 132 -10.80 -0.26 18.42
N THR A 133 -10.56 -1.10 19.42
CA THR A 133 -11.21 -0.96 20.72
C THR A 133 -10.84 0.37 21.37
N ARG A 134 -11.75 0.97 22.16
CA ARG A 134 -11.50 2.22 22.88
C ARG A 134 -10.22 2.16 23.71
N GLN A 135 -10.00 1.05 24.42
CA GLN A 135 -8.80 0.82 25.23
C GLN A 135 -7.52 0.88 24.38
N ALA A 136 -7.53 0.27 23.19
CA ALA A 136 -6.39 0.33 22.27
C ALA A 136 -6.16 1.75 21.72
N LEU A 137 -7.23 2.48 21.38
CA LEU A 137 -7.13 3.87 20.90
C LEU A 137 -6.51 4.79 21.96
N VAL A 138 -6.95 4.68 23.22
CA VAL A 138 -6.41 5.46 24.35
C VAL A 138 -4.93 5.14 24.55
N LYS A 139 -4.57 3.86 24.63
CA LYS A 139 -3.17 3.44 24.82
C LYS A 139 -2.24 3.96 23.71
N ARG A 140 -2.68 3.91 22.46
CA ARG A 140 -1.92 4.44 21.30
C ARG A 140 -1.80 5.96 21.32
N TYR A 141 -2.83 6.65 21.78
CA TYR A 141 -2.79 8.11 21.93
C TYR A 141 -1.79 8.53 23.01
N GLU A 142 -1.77 7.83 24.14
CA GLU A 142 -0.81 8.06 25.23
C GLU A 142 0.63 7.77 24.80
N SER A 143 0.87 6.67 24.07
CA SER A 143 2.21 6.30 23.62
C SER A 143 2.81 7.25 22.58
N ASN A 144 1.97 8.00 21.85
CA ASN A 144 2.42 8.95 20.83
C ASN A 144 2.61 10.38 21.37
N ARG A 145 2.39 10.63 22.67
CA ARG A 145 2.69 11.93 23.26
C ARG A 145 4.21 12.11 23.35
N ARG A 146 4.71 13.20 22.77
CA ARG A 146 6.12 13.58 22.89
C ARG A 146 6.41 13.89 24.38
N PRO A 147 7.45 13.28 24.99
CA PRO A 147 7.96 13.75 26.26
C PRO A 147 8.37 15.22 26.11
N HIS A 148 7.95 16.08 27.04
CA HIS A 148 8.37 17.47 27.03
C HIS A 148 9.83 17.53 27.50
N PRO A 149 10.74 18.21 26.79
CA PRO A 149 12.18 18.23 27.12
C PRO A 149 12.54 18.96 28.42
N LEU A 150 11.57 19.29 29.28
CA LEU A 150 11.75 19.96 30.58
C LEU A 150 11.20 19.16 31.77
N GLN A 151 10.96 17.86 31.61
CA GLN A 151 10.59 16.96 32.72
C GLN A 151 11.81 16.19 33.25
N GLY A 152 12.90 16.90 33.54
CA GLY A 152 14.10 16.37 34.17
C GLY A 152 14.55 17.26 35.32
N SER A 153 14.46 16.73 36.55
CA SER A 153 15.08 17.17 37.82
C SER A 153 14.95 18.66 38.20
N GLY A 154 13.99 18.94 39.10
CA GLY A 154 14.26 19.77 40.28
C GLY A 154 14.67 18.87 41.43
#